data_AF-A0A9P4URS6-F1
#
_entry.id   AF-A0A9P4URS6-F1
#
_cell.length_a   1.000
_cell.length_b   1.000
_cell.length_c   1.000
_cell.angle_alpha   90.00
_cell.angle_beta   90.00
_cell.angle_gamma   90.00
#
_symmetry.space_group_name_H-M   'P 1'
#
loop_
_entity.id
_entity.type
_entity.pdbx_description
1 polymer ?
#
loop_
_entity_poly.entity_id
_entity_poly.type
_entity_poly.pdbx_seq_one_letter_code
_entity_poly.pdbx_strand_id
1 'polypeptide(L)'
;MLSFPLTNTSTPRLNLPIVLTQLLLFVLSIKRWDLILNNGIVPPNQTLPKMMSMVSSVCVQATGLLTGAFLSGAMMSLCFVAVPVILDTATETSQLLGQWSRMYHYGHQIMPTIAVCTLLLHGYTSLRKNATKRPWALFALAGLTTVSIAPFTWIFMAPTNNELFRLEEESLATPLGLEDSGARALVVKWTWLHFTRSLLPLAGTVFGTVATFSGA
;
A
#
# COMPACT_ATOMS: atom_id res chain seq x y z
N MET A 1 18.75 -22.26 -30.18
CA MET A 1 17.78 -22.11 -31.28
C MET A 1 16.39 -22.00 -30.66
N LEU A 2 15.68 -20.95 -31.04
CA LEU A 2 14.38 -20.51 -30.53
C LEU A 2 13.24 -21.45 -30.99
N SER A 3 12.25 -21.69 -30.13
CA SER A 3 10.82 -21.75 -30.50
C SER A 3 9.96 -21.79 -29.22
N PHE A 4 9.30 -20.67 -28.92
CA PHE A 4 8.20 -20.58 -27.95
C PHE A 4 6.87 -20.71 -28.71
N PRO A 5 5.92 -21.56 -28.29
CA PRO A 5 4.53 -21.41 -28.68
C PRO A 5 3.89 -20.32 -27.80
N LEU A 6 3.49 -19.22 -28.43
CA LEU A 6 2.53 -18.27 -27.88
C LEU A 6 1.15 -18.96 -27.84
N THR A 7 0.47 -18.98 -26.69
CA THR A 7 -0.82 -18.29 -26.52
C THR A 7 -1.45 -18.49 -25.14
N ASN A 8 -1.89 -17.36 -24.61
CA ASN A 8 -2.92 -17.14 -23.59
C ASN A 8 -2.57 -17.35 -22.11
N THR A 9 -1.61 -16.59 -21.62
CA THR A 9 -1.61 -16.14 -20.23
C THR A 9 -2.21 -14.72 -20.19
N SER A 10 -3.37 -14.58 -19.55
CA SER A 10 -3.91 -13.29 -19.13
C SER A 10 -3.04 -12.76 -17.98
N THR A 11 -1.81 -12.35 -18.30
CA THR A 11 -0.99 -11.53 -17.40
C THR A 11 -1.81 -10.28 -17.06
N PRO A 12 -2.15 -10.02 -15.79
CA PRO A 12 -2.75 -8.76 -15.41
C PRO A 12 -1.65 -7.72 -15.51
N ARG A 13 -1.58 -7.05 -16.67
CA ARG A 13 -0.73 -5.88 -16.86
C ARG A 13 -1.16 -4.88 -15.79
N LEU A 14 -0.22 -4.41 -14.99
CA LEU A 14 -0.39 -3.21 -14.19
C LEU A 14 -1.01 -2.17 -15.12
N ASN A 15 -2.28 -1.82 -14.90
CA ASN A 15 -2.98 -0.86 -15.74
C ASN A 15 -2.47 0.52 -15.32
N LEU A 16 -1.22 0.81 -15.71
CA LEU A 16 -0.51 2.07 -15.55
C LEU A 16 -1.41 3.26 -15.92
N PRO A 17 -2.27 3.19 -16.97
CA PRO A 17 -3.30 4.19 -17.23
C PRO A 17 -4.21 4.48 -16.04
N ILE A 18 -4.70 3.47 -15.32
CA ILE A 18 -5.62 3.67 -14.19
C ILE A 18 -4.91 4.30 -13.00
N VAL A 19 -3.70 3.82 -12.65
CA VAL A 19 -2.92 4.37 -11.54
C VAL A 19 -2.51 5.82 -11.83
N LEU A 20 -2.06 6.10 -13.06
CA LEU A 20 -1.74 7.45 -13.52
C LEU A 20 -3.00 8.32 -13.59
N THR A 21 -4.15 7.79 -13.99
CA THR A 21 -5.44 8.52 -13.99
C THR A 21 -5.88 8.86 -12.58
N GLN A 22 -5.74 7.95 -11.62
CA GLN A 22 -6.09 8.22 -10.22
C GLN A 22 -5.14 9.24 -9.58
N LEU A 23 -3.84 9.15 -9.83
CA LEU A 23 -2.85 10.16 -9.42
C LEU A 23 -3.14 11.51 -10.08
N LEU A 24 -3.48 11.53 -11.38
CA LEU A 24 -3.81 12.74 -12.11
C LEU A 24 -5.11 13.36 -11.58
N LEU A 25 -6.17 12.59 -11.35
CA LEU A 25 -7.43 13.08 -10.77
C LEU A 25 -7.22 13.62 -9.35
N PHE A 26 -6.37 13.00 -8.55
CA PHE A 26 -5.99 13.50 -7.23
C PHE A 26 -5.23 14.84 -7.31
N VAL A 27 -4.23 14.93 -8.19
CA VAL A 27 -3.46 16.17 -8.43
C VAL A 27 -4.33 17.27 -9.04
N LEU A 28 -5.24 16.93 -9.97
CA LEU A 28 -6.19 17.86 -10.57
C LEU A 28 -7.24 18.33 -9.57
N SER A 29 -7.66 17.48 -8.63
CA SER A 29 -8.52 17.87 -7.52
C SER A 29 -7.83 18.95 -6.66
N ILE A 30 -6.57 18.74 -6.30
CA ILE A 30 -5.77 19.72 -5.54
C ILE A 30 -5.60 21.04 -6.32
N LYS A 31 -5.20 20.99 -7.60
CA LYS A 31 -5.04 22.19 -8.44
C LYS A 31 -6.35 22.92 -8.72
N ARG A 32 -7.48 22.20 -8.83
CA ARG A 32 -8.80 22.78 -9.05
C ARG A 32 -9.23 23.59 -7.84
N TRP A 33 -8.94 23.10 -6.63
CA TRP A 33 -9.14 23.89 -5.42
C TRP A 33 -8.23 25.13 -5.39
N ASP A 34 -6.95 25.03 -5.75
CA ASP A 34 -6.07 26.21 -5.84
C ASP A 34 -6.55 27.29 -6.84
N LEU A 35 -7.13 26.88 -7.97
CA LEU A 35 -7.69 27.79 -8.99
C LEU A 35 -8.99 28.48 -8.55
N ILE A 36 -9.88 27.74 -7.87
CA ILE A 36 -11.13 28.29 -7.31
C ILE A 36 -10.81 29.34 -6.23
N LEU A 37 -9.73 29.15 -5.47
CA LEU A 37 -9.32 30.06 -4.40
C LEU A 37 -8.57 31.31 -4.90
N ASN A 38 -8.01 31.27 -6.11
CA ASN A 38 -7.22 32.39 -6.67
C ASN A 38 -8.00 33.30 -7.65
N ASN A 39 -9.15 32.87 -8.17
CA ASN A 39 -9.85 33.58 -9.27
C ASN A 39 -11.11 34.39 -8.89
N GLY A 40 -11.28 34.81 -7.63
CA GLY A 40 -11.91 36.11 -7.37
C GLY A 40 -13.04 36.21 -6.33
N ILE A 41 -13.21 37.46 -5.87
CA ILE A 41 -14.21 38.05 -4.96
C ILE A 41 -13.97 37.84 -3.45
N VAL A 42 -12.76 38.10 -2.95
CA VAL A 42 -12.58 38.48 -1.54
C VAL A 42 -11.55 39.62 -1.48
N PRO A 43 -11.88 40.80 -0.92
CA PRO A 43 -10.88 41.85 -0.69
C PRO A 43 -9.74 41.28 0.16
N PRO A 44 -8.51 41.82 0.07
CA PRO A 44 -7.33 41.23 0.69
C PRO A 44 -7.38 41.35 2.22
N ASN A 45 -8.15 40.47 2.85
CA ASN A 45 -8.02 40.18 4.26
C ASN A 45 -6.87 39.18 4.39
N GLN A 46 -5.69 39.65 4.77
CA GLN A 46 -4.48 38.82 4.91
C GLN A 46 -4.63 37.65 5.90
N THR A 47 -5.69 37.62 6.72
CA THR A 47 -5.99 36.48 7.61
C THR A 47 -6.63 35.30 6.87
N LEU A 48 -7.44 35.54 5.83
CA LEU A 48 -8.16 34.48 5.13
C LEU A 48 -7.23 33.54 4.33
N PRO A 49 -6.26 34.02 3.52
CA PRO A 49 -5.29 33.16 2.84
C PRO A 49 -4.39 32.37 3.81
N LYS A 50 -4.01 32.97 4.94
CA LYS A 50 -3.21 32.32 5.98
C LYS A 50 -3.99 31.19 6.65
N MET A 51 -5.25 31.44 7.00
CA MET A 51 -6.15 30.44 7.57
C MET A 51 -6.38 29.27 6.61
N MET A 52 -6.65 29.56 5.33
CA MET A 52 -6.88 28.54 4.30
C MET A 52 -5.64 27.68 4.03
N SER A 53 -4.45 28.29 3.97
CA SER A 53 -3.17 27.58 3.84
C SER A 53 -2.90 26.66 5.04
N MET A 54 -3.25 27.11 6.25
CA MET A 54 -3.11 26.31 7.47
C MET A 54 -4.07 25.12 7.47
N VAL A 55 -5.35 25.33 7.14
CA VAL A 55 -6.35 24.25 7.02
C VAL A 55 -5.91 23.21 5.99
N SER A 56 -5.42 23.66 4.82
CA SER A 56 -4.89 22.76 3.78
C SER A 56 -3.73 21.89 4.29
N SER A 57 -2.79 22.45 5.06
CA SER A 57 -1.67 21.69 5.62
C SER A 57 -2.10 20.66 6.66
N VAL A 58 -3.09 20.99 7.50
CA VAL A 58 -3.66 20.06 8.49
C VAL A 58 -4.40 18.92 7.79
N CYS A 59 -5.20 19.22 6.77
CA CYS A 59 -5.92 18.21 5.98
C CYS A 59 -4.94 17.22 5.32
N VAL A 60 -3.85 17.70 4.73
CA VAL A 60 -2.84 16.80 4.10
C VAL A 60 -2.15 15.92 5.14
N GLN A 61 -1.77 16.48 6.29
CA GLN A 61 -1.18 15.70 7.38
C GLN A 61 -2.13 14.62 7.88
N ALA A 62 -3.37 14.99 8.23
CA ALA A 62 -4.39 14.07 8.69
C ALA A 62 -4.68 12.97 7.66
N THR A 63 -4.76 13.33 6.38
CA THR A 63 -4.95 12.35 5.30
C THR A 63 -3.80 11.36 5.24
N GLY A 64 -2.55 11.81 5.36
CA GLY A 64 -1.37 10.92 5.41
C GLY A 64 -1.42 9.93 6.59
N LEU A 65 -1.82 10.39 7.78
CA LEU A 65 -1.99 9.53 8.95
C LEU A 65 -3.06 8.46 8.70
N LEU A 66 -4.21 8.88 8.19
CA LEU A 66 -5.35 8.00 7.91
C LEU A 66 -5.02 6.96 6.84
N THR A 67 -4.34 7.35 5.75
CA THR A 67 -3.96 6.40 4.70
C THR A 67 -2.93 5.38 5.19
N GLY A 68 -1.95 5.80 6.00
CA GLY A 68 -0.98 4.87 6.61
C GLY A 68 -1.64 3.89 7.59
N ALA A 69 -2.53 4.39 8.46
CA ALA A 69 -3.22 3.57 9.46
C ALA A 69 -4.16 2.57 8.78
N PHE A 70 -4.93 3.05 7.80
CA PHE A 70 -5.82 2.22 6.99
C PHE A 70 -5.05 1.14 6.22
N LEU A 71 -3.91 1.48 5.60
CA LEU A 71 -3.07 0.52 4.90
C LEU A 71 -2.57 -0.58 5.84
N SER A 72 -2.05 -0.21 7.02
CA SER A 72 -1.58 -1.19 8.00
C SER A 72 -2.73 -2.10 8.48
N GLY A 73 -3.88 -1.52 8.84
CA GLY A 73 -5.05 -2.28 9.25
C GLY A 73 -5.57 -3.24 8.18
N ALA A 74 -5.64 -2.77 6.91
CA ALA A 74 -6.02 -3.61 5.78
C ALA A 74 -5.05 -4.77 5.58
N MET A 75 -3.73 -4.53 5.69
CA MET A 75 -2.72 -5.60 5.62
C MET A 75 -2.87 -6.60 6.77
N MET A 76 -3.03 -6.12 8.01
CA MET A 76 -3.21 -6.98 9.18
C MET A 76 -4.50 -7.81 9.11
N SER A 77 -5.57 -7.30 8.49
CA SER A 77 -6.81 -8.06 8.29
C SER A 77 -6.61 -9.32 7.45
N LEU A 78 -5.64 -9.31 6.53
CA LEU A 78 -5.29 -10.52 5.77
C LEU A 78 -4.72 -11.59 6.71
N CYS A 79 -3.88 -11.20 7.66
CA CYS A 79 -3.26 -12.12 8.61
C CYS A 79 -4.23 -12.64 9.67
N PHE A 80 -5.12 -11.79 10.18
CA PHE A 80 -5.97 -12.12 11.33
C PHE A 80 -7.36 -12.64 10.95
N VAL A 81 -7.81 -12.40 9.73
CA VAL A 81 -9.16 -12.79 9.28
C VAL A 81 -9.07 -13.66 8.04
N ALA A 82 -8.50 -13.15 6.95
CA ALA A 82 -8.57 -13.84 5.66
C ALA A 82 -7.79 -15.16 5.65
N VAL A 83 -6.54 -15.16 6.12
CA VAL A 83 -5.73 -16.39 6.17
C VAL A 83 -6.34 -17.46 7.08
N PRO A 84 -6.76 -17.18 8.33
CA PRO A 84 -7.43 -18.17 9.16
C PRO A 84 -8.66 -18.79 8.48
N VAL A 85 -9.52 -17.96 7.86
CA VAL A 85 -10.68 -18.45 7.11
C VAL A 85 -10.26 -19.38 5.96
N ILE A 86 -9.23 -19.02 5.21
CA ILE A 86 -8.70 -19.86 4.13
C ILE A 86 -8.17 -21.19 4.67
N LEU A 87 -7.40 -21.16 5.76
CA LEU A 87 -6.82 -22.34 6.39
C LEU A 87 -7.86 -23.29 6.98
N ASP A 88 -8.97 -22.75 7.51
CA ASP A 88 -10.04 -23.55 8.12
C ASP A 88 -11.03 -24.11 7.10
N THR A 89 -11.18 -23.46 5.94
CA THR A 89 -12.18 -23.85 4.93
C THR A 89 -11.61 -24.64 3.75
N ALA A 90 -10.29 -24.60 3.54
CA ALA A 90 -9.65 -25.36 2.47
C ALA A 90 -9.53 -26.84 2.84
N THR A 91 -10.01 -27.71 1.95
CA THR A 91 -9.95 -29.17 2.08
C THR A 91 -8.89 -29.81 1.18
N GLU A 92 -8.50 -29.10 0.12
CA GLU A 92 -7.54 -29.54 -0.89
C GLU A 92 -6.46 -28.48 -1.13
N THR A 93 -5.27 -28.90 -1.58
CA THR A 93 -4.15 -27.98 -1.84
C THR A 93 -4.49 -26.92 -2.89
N SER A 94 -5.17 -27.31 -3.96
CA SER A 94 -5.57 -26.39 -5.04
C SER A 94 -6.58 -25.33 -4.57
N GLN A 95 -7.47 -25.70 -3.65
CA GLN A 95 -8.40 -24.77 -3.02
C GLN A 95 -7.66 -23.77 -2.13
N LEU A 96 -6.76 -24.25 -1.27
CA LEU A 96 -5.95 -23.43 -0.36
C LEU A 96 -5.13 -22.39 -1.14
N LEU A 97 -4.36 -22.87 -2.12
CA LEU A 97 -3.45 -22.03 -2.89
C LEU A 97 -4.20 -21.10 -3.84
N GLY A 98 -5.30 -21.56 -4.44
CA GLY A 98 -6.17 -20.71 -5.26
C GLY A 98 -6.76 -19.54 -4.46
N GLN A 99 -7.30 -19.80 -3.26
CA GLN A 99 -7.82 -18.74 -2.40
C GLN A 99 -6.73 -17.76 -1.97
N TRP A 100 -5.57 -18.27 -1.55
CA TRP A 100 -4.41 -17.43 -1.19
C TRP A 100 -3.94 -16.57 -2.37
N SER A 101 -3.81 -17.15 -3.56
CA SER A 101 -3.36 -16.48 -4.79
C SER A 101 -4.31 -15.37 -5.21
N ARG A 102 -5.63 -15.61 -5.13
CA ARG A 102 -6.64 -14.57 -5.35
C ARG A 102 -6.57 -13.45 -4.32
N MET A 103 -6.41 -13.76 -3.04
CA MET A 103 -6.21 -12.76 -1.99
C MET A 103 -4.94 -11.92 -2.25
N TYR A 104 -3.83 -12.57 -2.59
CA TYR A 104 -2.58 -11.91 -2.98
C TYR A 104 -2.79 -11.01 -4.21
N HIS A 105 -3.57 -11.48 -5.20
CA HIS A 105 -3.85 -10.74 -6.43
C HIS A 105 -4.49 -9.37 -6.15
N TYR A 106 -5.48 -9.29 -5.27
CA TYR A 106 -6.08 -7.99 -4.93
C TYR A 106 -5.15 -7.15 -4.03
N GLY A 107 -4.48 -7.80 -3.07
CA GLY A 107 -3.56 -7.12 -2.15
C GLY A 107 -2.39 -6.44 -2.85
N HIS A 108 -1.70 -7.10 -3.78
CA HIS A 108 -0.53 -6.54 -4.46
C HIS A 108 -0.85 -5.40 -5.43
N GLN A 109 -2.11 -5.21 -5.82
CA GLN A 109 -2.54 -4.07 -6.65
C GLN A 109 -2.93 -2.86 -5.79
N ILE A 110 -3.75 -3.10 -4.77
CA ILE A 110 -4.35 -2.02 -3.98
C ILE A 110 -3.34 -1.45 -2.97
N MET A 111 -2.67 -2.31 -2.21
CA MET A 111 -1.87 -1.87 -1.05
C MET A 111 -0.63 -1.05 -1.44
N PRO A 112 0.14 -1.40 -2.48
CA PRO A 112 1.26 -0.55 -2.94
C PRO A 112 0.79 0.82 -3.44
N THR A 113 -0.39 0.90 -4.05
CA THR A 113 -0.96 2.18 -4.50
C THR A 113 -1.22 3.10 -3.31
N ILE A 114 -1.83 2.59 -2.23
CA ILE A 114 -2.06 3.35 -1.00
C ILE A 114 -0.73 3.75 -0.34
N ALA A 115 0.28 2.88 -0.36
CA ALA A 115 1.61 3.18 0.18
C ALA A 115 2.28 4.34 -0.55
N VAL A 116 2.20 4.37 -1.89
CA VAL A 116 2.70 5.49 -2.71
C VAL A 116 1.92 6.77 -2.43
N CYS A 117 0.58 6.72 -2.33
CA CYS A 117 -0.22 7.88 -1.95
C CYS A 117 0.19 8.43 -0.58
N THR A 118 0.42 7.55 0.40
CA THR A 118 0.87 7.93 1.75
C THR A 118 2.26 8.57 1.72
N LEU A 119 3.19 8.03 0.93
CA LEU A 119 4.50 8.64 0.69
C LEU A 119 4.37 10.04 0.10
N LEU A 120 3.50 10.24 -0.89
CA LEU A 120 3.31 11.55 -1.53
C LEU A 120 2.73 12.59 -0.57
N LEU A 121 1.75 12.20 0.26
CA LEU A 121 1.15 13.06 1.28
C LEU A 121 2.19 13.52 2.31
N HIS A 122 2.94 12.57 2.88
CA HIS A 122 3.98 12.89 3.84
C HIS A 122 5.18 13.62 3.21
N GLY A 123 5.55 13.26 1.98
CA GLY A 123 6.59 13.94 1.20
C GLY A 123 6.25 15.40 0.91
N TYR A 124 4.99 15.68 0.53
CA TYR A 124 4.52 17.05 0.36
C TYR A 124 4.62 17.86 1.66
N THR A 125 4.16 17.31 2.79
CA THR A 125 4.26 17.98 4.09
C THR A 125 5.72 18.22 4.48
N SER A 126 6.58 17.21 4.29
CA SER A 126 8.02 17.29 4.54
C SER A 126 8.66 18.45 3.75
N LEU A 127 8.42 18.51 2.44
CA LEU A 127 8.96 19.56 1.58
C LEU A 127 8.48 20.96 2.00
N ARG A 128 7.19 21.13 2.34
CA ARG A 128 6.65 22.41 2.81
C ARG A 128 7.21 22.84 4.16
N LYS A 129 7.38 21.91 5.09
CA LYS A 129 8.00 22.18 6.40
C LYS A 129 9.46 22.58 6.23
N ASN A 130 10.21 21.87 5.40
CA ASN A 130 11.61 22.20 5.09
C ASN A 130 11.76 23.60 4.46
N ALA A 131 10.90 23.94 3.49
CA ALA A 131 10.89 25.26 2.84
C ALA A 131 10.64 26.43 3.82
N THR A 132 9.99 26.16 4.95
CA THR A 132 9.73 27.14 6.02
C THR A 132 10.65 26.98 7.23
N LYS A 133 11.74 26.21 7.09
CA LYS A 133 12.72 25.90 8.16
C LYS A 133 12.10 25.27 9.41
N ARG A 134 10.99 24.54 9.24
CA ARG A 134 10.36 23.74 10.29
C ARG A 134 10.84 22.29 10.23
N PRO A 135 10.91 21.59 11.37
CA PRO A 135 11.20 20.16 11.37
C PRO A 135 10.32 19.35 10.38
N TRP A 136 10.99 18.53 9.57
CA TRP A 136 10.38 17.84 8.43
C TRP A 136 10.75 16.36 8.35
N ALA A 137 11.86 15.97 8.98
CA ALA A 137 12.49 14.65 8.82
C ALA A 137 11.55 13.50 9.18
N LEU A 138 10.72 13.65 10.22
CA LEU A 138 9.77 12.61 10.61
C LEU A 138 8.64 12.41 9.59
N PHE A 139 8.23 13.45 8.85
CA PHE A 139 7.31 13.26 7.72
C PHE A 139 8.00 12.51 6.58
N ALA A 140 9.24 12.85 6.24
CA ALA A 140 9.99 12.08 5.24
C ALA A 140 10.13 10.61 5.65
N LEU A 141 10.49 10.36 6.91
CA LEU A 141 10.62 9.02 7.47
C LEU A 141 9.29 8.26 7.42
N ALA A 142 8.17 8.92 7.79
CA ALA A 142 6.84 8.32 7.72
C ALA A 142 6.50 7.77 6.34
N GLY A 143 6.73 8.58 5.29
CA GLY A 143 6.49 8.17 3.90
C GLY A 143 7.45 7.07 3.45
N LEU A 144 8.75 7.20 3.74
CA LEU A 144 9.77 6.24 3.33
C LEU A 144 9.59 4.88 4.00
N THR A 145 9.30 4.85 5.30
CA THR A 145 9.00 3.60 6.02
C THR A 145 7.74 2.95 5.45
N THR A 146 6.70 3.73 5.14
CA THR A 146 5.46 3.19 4.54
C THR A 146 5.70 2.55 3.18
N VAL A 147 6.42 3.20 2.26
CA VAL A 147 6.69 2.64 0.92
C VAL A 147 7.67 1.46 0.95
N SER A 148 8.42 1.29 2.06
CA SER A 148 9.37 0.20 2.24
C SER A 148 8.72 -1.20 2.28
N ILE A 149 7.38 -1.29 2.27
CA ILE A 149 6.69 -2.56 2.03
C ILE A 149 7.11 -3.23 0.72
N ALA A 150 7.46 -2.45 -0.32
CA ALA A 150 7.88 -2.98 -1.61
C ALA A 150 9.26 -3.69 -1.53
N PRO A 151 10.35 -3.02 -1.09
CA PRO A 151 11.64 -3.69 -0.92
C PRO A 151 11.58 -4.83 0.12
N PHE A 152 10.78 -4.71 1.19
CA PHE A 152 10.57 -5.84 2.10
C PHE A 152 9.99 -7.06 1.38
N THR A 153 9.02 -6.84 0.49
CA THR A 153 8.40 -7.93 -0.28
C THR A 153 9.42 -8.61 -1.19
N TRP A 154 10.22 -7.84 -1.94
CA TRP A 154 11.21 -8.40 -2.85
C TRP A 154 12.32 -9.18 -2.13
N ILE A 155 12.78 -8.68 -0.99
CA ILE A 155 13.91 -9.27 -0.25
C ILE A 155 13.46 -10.49 0.56
N PHE A 156 12.37 -10.36 1.32
CA PHE A 156 12.00 -11.36 2.33
C PHE A 156 10.84 -12.26 1.91
N MET A 157 9.89 -11.75 1.12
CA MET A 157 8.67 -12.51 0.77
C MET A 157 8.74 -13.19 -0.59
N ALA A 158 9.51 -12.66 -1.55
CA ALA A 158 9.54 -13.18 -2.91
C ALA A 158 9.84 -14.69 -2.99
N PRO A 159 10.79 -15.27 -2.23
CA PRO A 159 11.01 -16.71 -2.27
C PRO A 159 9.77 -17.52 -1.84
N THR A 160 9.07 -17.07 -0.80
CA THR A 160 7.86 -17.75 -0.30
C THR A 160 6.69 -17.57 -1.27
N ASN A 161 6.53 -16.38 -1.86
CA ASN A 161 5.50 -16.12 -2.86
C ASN A 161 5.69 -16.98 -4.10
N ASN A 162 6.91 -17.05 -4.63
CA ASN A 162 7.21 -17.82 -5.83
C ASN A 162 6.94 -19.32 -5.62
N GLU A 163 7.28 -19.84 -4.45
CA GLU A 163 7.02 -21.24 -4.12
C GLU A 163 5.52 -21.54 -3.98
N LEU A 164 4.75 -20.64 -3.37
CA LEU A 164 3.29 -20.77 -3.30
C LEU A 164 2.63 -20.76 -4.68
N PHE A 165 3.10 -19.91 -5.60
CA PHE A 165 2.61 -19.91 -6.99
C PHE A 165 3.02 -21.16 -7.76
N ARG A 166 4.24 -21.67 -7.55
CA ARG A 166 4.70 -22.94 -8.16
C ARG A 166 3.81 -24.10 -7.71
N LEU A 167 3.54 -24.20 -6.41
CA LEU A 167 2.65 -25.24 -5.87
C LEU A 167 1.20 -25.07 -6.34
N GLU A 168 0.73 -23.83 -6.55
CA GLU A 168 -0.60 -23.57 -7.10
C GLU A 168 -0.72 -24.21 -8.48
N GLU A 169 0.25 -23.94 -9.36
CA GLU A 169 0.29 -24.50 -10.72
C GLU A 169 0.35 -26.04 -10.71
N GLU A 170 1.18 -26.63 -9.85
CA GLU A 170 1.29 -28.10 -9.73
C GLU A 170 0.01 -28.75 -9.22
N SER A 171 -0.66 -28.12 -8.25
CA SER A 171 -1.90 -28.63 -7.67
C SER A 171 -3.07 -28.67 -8.67
N LEU A 172 -2.99 -27.90 -9.75
CA LEU A 172 -3.96 -27.93 -10.85
C LEU A 172 -3.69 -29.07 -11.83
N ALA A 173 -2.42 -29.47 -11.99
CA ALA A 173 -2.03 -30.54 -12.89
C ALA A 173 -2.14 -31.93 -12.22
N THR A 174 -1.81 -32.02 -10.94
CA THR A 174 -1.86 -33.26 -10.16
C THR A 174 -2.52 -32.98 -8.81
N PRO A 175 -3.61 -33.69 -8.45
CA PRO A 175 -4.20 -33.56 -7.13
C PRO A 175 -3.19 -33.91 -6.04
N LEU A 176 -2.90 -32.95 -5.15
CA LEU A 176 -2.01 -33.12 -4.00
C LEU A 176 -2.82 -32.96 -2.72
N GLY A 177 -2.70 -33.93 -1.82
CA GLY A 177 -3.22 -33.80 -0.46
C GLY A 177 -2.58 -32.62 0.28
N LEU A 178 -3.33 -32.00 1.20
CA LEU A 178 -2.86 -30.82 1.94
C LEU A 178 -1.61 -31.09 2.81
N GLU A 179 -1.48 -32.29 3.35
CA GLU A 179 -0.32 -32.68 4.16
C GLU A 179 0.91 -32.94 3.30
N ASP A 180 0.72 -33.54 2.12
CA ASP A 180 1.80 -33.94 1.21
C ASP A 180 2.48 -32.74 0.52
N SER A 181 1.74 -31.65 0.29
CA SER A 181 2.25 -30.48 -0.45
C SER A 181 3.07 -29.50 0.37
N GLY A 182 2.97 -29.53 1.71
CA GLY A 182 3.56 -28.51 2.59
C GLY A 182 2.96 -27.10 2.42
N ALA A 183 1.90 -26.94 1.62
CA ALA A 183 1.30 -25.65 1.29
C ALA A 183 0.82 -24.89 2.53
N ARG A 184 0.26 -25.60 3.51
CA ARG A 184 -0.19 -25.02 4.79
C ARG A 184 0.95 -24.33 5.54
N ALA A 185 2.11 -24.98 5.63
CA ALA A 185 3.28 -24.41 6.31
C ALA A 185 3.80 -23.16 5.60
N LEU A 186 3.77 -23.14 4.27
CA LEU A 186 4.16 -21.96 3.48
C LEU A 186 3.18 -20.79 3.64
N VAL A 187 1.87 -21.05 3.67
CA VAL A 187 0.86 -19.99 3.94
C VAL A 187 1.04 -19.41 5.34
N VAL A 188 1.33 -20.26 6.35
CA VAL A 188 1.64 -19.79 7.71
C VAL A 188 2.92 -18.94 7.74
N LYS A 189 3.99 -19.40 7.07
CA LYS A 189 5.23 -18.63 6.94
C LYS A 189 4.99 -17.28 6.26
N TRP A 190 4.23 -17.28 5.15
CA TRP A 190 3.85 -16.07 4.43
C TRP A 190 3.12 -15.08 5.35
N THR A 191 2.23 -15.59 6.21
CA THR A 191 1.43 -14.79 7.14
C THR A 191 2.31 -14.05 8.15
N TRP A 192 3.31 -14.71 8.72
CA TRP A 192 4.27 -14.07 9.62
C TRP A 192 5.11 -13.00 8.94
N LEU A 193 5.58 -13.27 7.72
CA LEU A 193 6.31 -12.27 6.91
C LEU A 193 5.41 -11.08 6.56
N HIS A 194 4.16 -11.34 6.17
CA HIS A 194 3.19 -10.30 5.82
C HIS A 194 2.82 -9.44 7.03
N PHE A 195 2.63 -10.07 8.20
CA PHE A 195 2.40 -9.36 9.45
C PHE A 195 3.57 -8.43 9.77
N THR A 196 4.80 -8.93 9.69
CA THR A 196 6.01 -8.09 9.87
C THR A 196 6.04 -6.92 8.89
N ARG A 197 5.72 -7.18 7.61
CA ARG A 197 5.61 -6.13 6.58
C ARG A 197 4.56 -5.08 6.92
N SER A 198 3.43 -5.46 7.53
CA SER A 198 2.35 -4.56 7.92
C SER A 198 2.72 -3.59 9.06
N LEU A 199 3.80 -3.89 9.79
CA LEU A 199 4.35 -2.99 10.81
C LEU A 199 5.05 -1.78 10.21
N LEU A 200 5.46 -1.83 8.94
CA LEU A 200 6.10 -0.70 8.25
C LEU A 200 5.15 0.50 8.07
N PRO A 201 3.96 0.37 7.45
CA PRO A 201 3.00 1.46 7.41
C PRO A 201 2.52 1.88 8.81
N LEU A 202 2.46 0.96 9.78
CA LEU A 202 2.15 1.31 11.18
C LEU A 202 3.21 2.23 11.79
N ALA A 203 4.49 1.87 11.65
CA ALA A 203 5.60 2.71 12.09
C ALA A 203 5.59 4.06 11.35
N GLY A 204 5.27 4.05 10.05
CA GLY A 204 5.04 5.26 9.28
C GLY A 204 3.97 6.18 9.89
N THR A 205 2.81 5.63 10.24
CA THR A 205 1.74 6.34 10.95
C THR A 205 2.21 6.88 12.30
N VAL A 206 2.99 6.12 13.07
CA VAL A 206 3.56 6.59 14.34
C VAL A 206 4.49 7.79 14.11
N PHE A 207 5.41 7.72 13.15
CA PHE A 207 6.29 8.84 12.83
C PHE A 207 5.53 10.08 12.37
N GLY A 208 4.52 9.90 11.50
CA GLY A 208 3.66 10.99 11.07
C GLY A 208 2.89 11.61 12.23
N THR A 209 2.37 10.78 13.14
CA THR A 209 1.60 11.22 14.32
C THR A 209 2.49 12.03 15.24
N VAL A 210 3.68 11.51 15.58
CA VAL A 210 4.67 12.24 16.37
C VAL A 210 4.99 13.57 15.70
N ALA A 211 5.30 13.58 14.40
CA ALA A 211 5.61 14.81 13.66
C ALA A 211 4.48 15.85 13.71
N THR A 212 3.23 15.43 13.55
CA THR A 212 2.06 16.33 13.57
C THR A 212 1.83 16.93 14.96
N PHE A 213 2.00 16.15 16.03
CA PHE A 213 1.66 16.59 17.39
C PHE A 213 2.84 17.17 18.19
N SER A 214 4.09 16.88 17.81
CA SER A 214 5.27 17.36 18.55
C SER A 214 5.67 18.80 18.20
N GLY A 215 4.88 19.54 17.42
CA GLY A 215 5.24 20.89 16.97
C GLY A 215 6.45 20.94 16.04
N ALA A 216 6.85 19.79 15.51
CA ALA A 216 7.88 19.62 14.50
C ALA A 216 7.43 20.28 13.17
#